data_AF-A0A6L5G590-F1
#
_entry.id   AF-A0A6L5G590-F1
#
_cell.length_a   1.000
_cell.length_b   1.000
_cell.length_c   1.000
_cell.angle_alpha   90.00
_cell.angle_beta   90.00
_cell.angle_gamma   90.00
#
_symmetry.space_group_name_H-M   'P 1'
#
loop_
_entity.id
_entity.type
_entity.pdbx_description
1 polymer ?
#
loop_
_entity_poly.entity_id
_entity_poly.type
_entity_poly.pdbx_seq_one_letter_code
_entity_poly.pdbx_strand_id
1 'polypeptide(L)'
;MWWLAVLVTIVAVVGAYATWTVARVERLHRRARAAEAALLAKLDDRAETVLKFVGNPGFEEVVALALSVVAVPADTQRQRELREYAENDLTHALRELAQNPVWTEDLESANRRVALARQIHTDFVRDAVASRSLPMAVLLRLHHRLQRPQYWDIDDPVQ
;
A
#
# COMPACT_ATOMS: atom_id res chain seq x y z
N MET A 1 19.88 20.44 46.46
CA MET A 1 18.59 19.72 46.48
C MET A 1 17.64 20.15 45.36
N TRP A 2 17.51 21.45 45.03
CA TRP A 2 16.64 21.92 43.92
C TRP A 2 17.03 21.38 42.53
N TRP A 3 18.32 21.19 42.26
CA TRP A 3 18.80 20.63 40.99
C TRP A 3 18.31 19.19 40.72
N LEU A 4 18.09 18.38 41.76
CA LEU A 4 17.52 17.04 41.62
C LEU A 4 16.06 17.11 41.18
N ALA A 5 15.28 18.03 41.76
CA ALA A 5 13.90 18.25 41.35
C ALA A 5 13.83 18.70 39.89
N VAL A 6 14.70 19.64 39.47
CA VAL A 6 14.81 20.07 38.07
C VAL A 6 15.15 18.90 37.14
N LEU A 7 16.14 18.08 37.52
CA LEU A 7 16.52 16.90 36.73
C LEU A 7 15.37 15.92 36.57
N VAL A 8 14.66 15.59 37.66
CA VAL A 8 13.49 14.70 37.64
C VAL A 8 12.38 15.25 36.75
N THR A 9 12.11 16.56 36.83
CA THR A 9 11.12 17.21 35.96
C THR A 9 11.51 17.12 34.49
N ILE A 10 12.77 17.39 34.15
CA ILE A 10 13.27 17.29 32.75
C ILE A 10 13.10 15.85 32.25
N VAL A 11 13.52 14.85 33.03
CA VAL A 11 13.39 13.43 32.67
C VAL A 11 11.92 13.05 32.48
N ALA A 12 11.02 13.50 33.35
CA ALA A 12 9.59 13.24 33.22
C ALA A 12 8.99 13.84 31.93
N VAL A 13 9.33 15.10 31.61
CA VAL A 13 8.87 15.78 30.40
C VAL A 13 9.41 15.08 29.15
N VAL A 14 10.70 14.74 29.12
CA VAL A 14 11.33 14.02 28.00
C VAL A 14 10.71 12.63 27.82
N GLY A 15 10.49 11.89 28.90
CA GLY A 15 9.86 10.58 28.87
C GLY A 15 8.42 10.62 28.35
N ALA A 16 7.63 11.60 28.79
CA ALA A 16 6.27 11.82 28.29
C ALA A 16 6.28 12.15 26.78
N TYR A 17 7.17 13.04 26.35
CA TYR A 17 7.29 13.43 24.94
C TYR A 17 7.76 12.27 24.04
N ALA A 18 8.72 11.47 24.51
CA ALA A 18 9.17 10.25 23.85
C ALA A 18 8.03 9.25 23.66
N THR A 19 7.28 8.97 24.73
CA THR A 19 6.14 8.04 24.71
C THR A 19 5.05 8.49 23.73
N TRP A 20 4.72 9.78 23.74
CA TRP A 20 3.75 10.35 22.80
C TRP A 20 4.20 10.21 21.34
N THR A 21 5.49 10.45 21.08
CA THR A 21 6.06 10.34 19.73
C THR A 21 6.05 8.89 19.23
N VAL A 22 6.43 7.92 20.07
CA VAL A 22 6.35 6.48 19.72
C VAL A 22 4.92 6.11 19.35
N ALA A 23 3.94 6.47 20.17
CA ALA A 23 2.54 6.15 19.91
C ALA A 23 2.04 6.78 18.61
N ARG A 24 2.50 7.99 18.27
CA ARG A 24 2.17 8.66 17.00
C ARG A 24 2.75 7.93 15.80
N VAL A 25 4.03 7.59 15.83
CA VAL A 25 4.73 6.87 14.75
C VAL A 25 4.11 5.49 14.53
N GLU A 26 3.82 4.75 15.60
CA GLU A 26 3.19 3.43 15.54
C GLU A 26 1.80 3.48 14.90
N ARG A 27 0.99 4.51 15.21
CA ARG A 27 -0.32 4.69 14.57
C ARG A 27 -0.20 4.91 13.05
N LEU A 28 0.78 5.70 12.59
CA LEU A 28 1.00 5.93 11.17
C LEU A 28 1.45 4.65 10.44
N HIS A 29 2.38 3.90 11.02
CA HIS A 29 2.84 2.63 10.43
C HIS A 29 1.73 1.58 10.38
N ARG A 30 0.87 1.51 11.41
CA ARG A 30 -0.32 0.64 11.37
C ARG A 30 -1.32 1.02 10.29
N ARG A 31 -1.54 2.33 10.05
CA ARG A 31 -2.40 2.79 8.96
C ARG A 31 -1.83 2.46 7.58
N ALA A 32 -0.52 2.66 7.38
CA ALA A 32 0.14 2.30 6.14
C ALA A 32 0.02 0.79 5.83
N ARG A 33 0.26 -0.08 6.82
CA ARG A 33 0.06 -1.53 6.68
C ARG A 33 -1.39 -1.93 6.41
N ALA A 34 -2.34 -1.30 7.09
CA ALA A 34 -3.76 -1.55 6.84
C ALA A 34 -4.17 -1.11 5.42
N ALA A 35 -3.63 0.00 4.93
CA ALA A 35 -3.87 0.49 3.58
C ALA A 35 -3.22 -0.41 2.52
N GLU A 36 -2.04 -0.97 2.78
CA GLU A 36 -1.41 -1.99 1.92
C GLU A 36 -2.30 -3.23 1.79
N ALA A 37 -2.79 -3.77 2.91
CA ALA A 37 -3.70 -4.92 2.88
C ALA A 37 -5.02 -4.61 2.14
N ALA A 38 -5.55 -3.39 2.31
CA ALA A 38 -6.74 -2.95 1.59
C ALA A 38 -6.49 -2.80 0.08
N LEU A 39 -5.31 -2.32 -0.33
CA LEU A 39 -4.91 -2.25 -1.73
C LEU A 39 -4.83 -3.64 -2.35
N LEU A 40 -4.11 -4.56 -1.71
CA LEU A 40 -3.99 -5.96 -2.16
C LEU A 40 -5.37 -6.60 -2.36
N ALA A 41 -6.27 -6.45 -1.39
CA ALA A 41 -7.63 -6.97 -1.52
C ALA A 41 -8.41 -6.37 -2.71
N LYS A 42 -8.15 -5.11 -3.09
CA LYS A 42 -8.77 -4.49 -4.28
C LYS A 42 -8.13 -4.93 -5.58
N LEU A 43 -6.84 -5.23 -5.59
CA LEU A 43 -6.17 -5.83 -6.72
C LEU A 43 -6.69 -7.25 -6.99
N ASP A 44 -6.85 -8.05 -5.93
CA ASP A 44 -7.46 -9.38 -6.01
C ASP A 44 -8.93 -9.32 -6.50
N ASP A 45 -9.76 -8.43 -5.94
CA ASP A 45 -11.16 -8.20 -6.38
C ASP A 45 -11.25 -7.84 -7.88
N ARG A 46 -10.29 -7.03 -8.37
CA ARG A 46 -10.19 -6.69 -9.79
C ARG A 46 -9.85 -7.91 -10.63
N ALA A 47 -8.82 -8.66 -10.25
CA ALA A 47 -8.42 -9.87 -10.98
C ALA A 47 -9.56 -10.90 -11.03
N GLU A 48 -10.23 -11.15 -9.90
CA GLU A 48 -11.41 -12.02 -9.83
C GLU A 48 -12.55 -11.51 -10.73
N THR A 49 -12.76 -10.20 -10.83
CA THR A 49 -13.77 -9.62 -11.72
C THR A 49 -13.43 -9.88 -13.19
N VAL A 50 -12.15 -9.77 -13.58
CA VAL A 50 -11.69 -10.11 -14.95
C VAL A 50 -11.87 -11.60 -15.23
N LEU A 51 -11.57 -12.47 -14.27
CA LEU A 51 -11.71 -13.93 -14.43
C LEU A 51 -13.15 -14.39 -14.68
N LYS A 52 -14.18 -13.58 -14.37
CA LYS A 52 -15.57 -13.89 -14.75
C LYS A 52 -15.78 -13.95 -16.26
N PHE A 53 -14.86 -13.38 -17.06
CA PHE A 53 -14.94 -13.35 -18.51
C PHE A 53 -14.17 -14.48 -19.19
N VAL A 54 -13.71 -15.51 -18.46
CA VAL A 54 -13.08 -16.69 -19.04
C VAL A 54 -13.98 -17.30 -20.13
N GLY A 55 -13.43 -17.45 -21.34
CA GLY A 55 -14.14 -18.01 -22.50
C GLY A 55 -14.94 -17.00 -23.31
N ASN A 56 -14.99 -15.73 -22.91
CA ASN A 56 -15.58 -14.67 -23.73
C ASN A 56 -14.57 -14.16 -24.77
N PRO A 57 -14.98 -13.98 -26.05
CA PRO A 57 -14.09 -13.47 -27.10
C PRO A 57 -13.55 -12.08 -26.77
N GLY A 58 -12.25 -11.87 -26.95
CA GLY A 58 -11.60 -10.57 -26.71
C GLY A 58 -11.15 -10.34 -25.28
N PHE A 59 -11.32 -11.32 -24.38
CA PHE A 59 -10.83 -11.27 -22.99
C PHE A 59 -9.65 -12.22 -22.74
N GLU A 60 -9.17 -12.96 -23.75
CA GLU A 60 -8.20 -14.04 -23.55
C GLU A 60 -6.91 -13.56 -22.88
N GLU A 61 -6.40 -12.41 -23.32
CA GLU A 61 -5.17 -11.80 -22.78
C GLU A 61 -5.36 -11.31 -21.34
N VAL A 62 -6.38 -10.48 -21.08
CA VAL A 62 -6.64 -9.94 -19.73
C VAL A 62 -6.94 -11.05 -18.71
N VAL A 63 -7.61 -12.13 -19.13
CA VAL A 63 -7.88 -13.30 -18.28
C VAL A 63 -6.60 -14.05 -17.94
N ALA A 64 -5.70 -14.26 -18.91
CA ALA A 64 -4.41 -14.90 -18.68
C ALA A 64 -3.56 -14.07 -17.70
N LEU A 65 -3.54 -12.74 -17.86
CA LEU A 65 -2.84 -11.82 -16.97
C LEU A 65 -3.47 -11.78 -15.57
N ALA A 66 -4.80 -11.77 -15.46
CA ALA A 66 -5.49 -11.84 -14.18
C ALA A 66 -5.19 -13.15 -13.43
N LEU A 67 -5.04 -14.27 -14.14
CA LEU A 67 -4.60 -15.53 -13.53
C LEU A 67 -3.15 -15.43 -13.01
N SER A 68 -2.27 -14.75 -13.75
CA SER A 68 -0.88 -14.52 -13.31
C SER A 68 -0.82 -13.68 -12.02
N VAL A 69 -1.68 -12.68 -11.91
CA VAL A 69 -1.85 -11.84 -10.72
C VAL A 69 -2.25 -12.69 -9.51
N VAL A 70 -3.32 -13.49 -9.64
CA VAL A 70 -3.83 -14.34 -8.54
C VAL A 70 -2.83 -15.43 -8.15
N ALA A 71 -2.02 -15.91 -9.09
CA ALA A 71 -1.03 -16.96 -8.83
C ALA A 71 0.19 -16.49 -8.01
N VAL A 72 0.46 -15.18 -7.96
CA VAL A 72 1.63 -14.62 -7.28
C VAL A 72 1.20 -14.02 -5.93
N PRO A 73 1.58 -14.61 -4.78
CA PRO A 73 1.34 -13.99 -3.46
C PRO A 73 2.23 -12.75 -3.27
N ALA A 74 2.03 -11.99 -2.19
CA ALA A 74 2.78 -10.75 -1.92
C ALA A 74 3.54 -10.77 -0.57
N ASP A 75 3.86 -11.96 -0.04
CA ASP A 75 4.40 -12.11 1.31
C ASP A 75 5.88 -11.70 1.42
N THR A 76 6.69 -12.10 0.44
CA THR A 76 8.12 -11.79 0.36
C THR A 76 8.40 -10.61 -0.56
N GLN A 77 9.57 -9.99 -0.42
CA GLN A 77 9.96 -8.87 -1.28
C GLN A 77 10.00 -9.26 -2.77
N ARG A 78 10.63 -10.40 -3.08
CA ARG A 78 10.70 -10.91 -4.45
C ARG A 78 9.32 -11.20 -5.04
N GLN A 79 8.42 -11.73 -4.22
CA GLN A 79 7.04 -11.99 -4.61
C GLN A 79 6.28 -10.68 -4.87
N ARG A 80 6.47 -9.65 -4.03
CA ARG A 80 5.93 -8.31 -4.29
C ARG A 80 6.39 -7.75 -5.63
N GLU A 81 7.68 -7.80 -5.93
CA GLU A 81 8.22 -7.33 -7.22
C GLU A 81 7.57 -8.08 -8.40
N LEU A 82 7.46 -9.41 -8.32
CA LEU A 82 6.79 -10.21 -9.36
C LEU A 82 5.30 -9.85 -9.48
N ARG A 83 4.63 -9.57 -8.35
CA ARG A 83 3.23 -9.17 -8.32
C ARG A 83 3.04 -7.80 -8.94
N GLU A 84 3.93 -6.83 -8.68
CA GLU A 84 3.93 -5.51 -9.32
C GLU A 84 3.99 -5.62 -10.85
N TYR A 85 4.89 -6.43 -11.40
CA TYR A 85 4.96 -6.68 -12.84
C TYR A 85 3.64 -7.25 -13.40
N ALA A 86 3.09 -8.28 -12.75
CA ALA A 86 1.82 -8.89 -13.18
C ALA A 86 0.64 -7.90 -13.14
N GLU A 87 0.59 -7.03 -12.12
CA GLU A 87 -0.45 -6.01 -11.99
C GLU A 87 -0.32 -4.90 -13.04
N ASN A 88 0.91 -4.54 -13.42
CA ASN A 88 1.20 -3.56 -14.46
C ASN A 88 0.81 -4.10 -15.84
N ASP A 89 1.19 -5.33 -16.16
CA ASP A 89 0.78 -5.99 -17.41
C ASP A 89 -0.75 -6.06 -17.51
N LEU A 90 -1.44 -6.48 -16.43
CA LEU A 90 -2.90 -6.49 -16.38
C LEU A 90 -3.49 -5.08 -16.56
N THR A 91 -2.87 -4.06 -15.96
CA THR A 91 -3.35 -2.67 -16.07
C THR A 91 -3.21 -2.13 -17.49
N HIS A 92 -2.11 -2.43 -18.17
CA HIS A 92 -1.93 -2.10 -19.58
C HIS A 92 -2.97 -2.78 -20.46
N ALA A 93 -3.17 -4.08 -20.31
CA ALA A 93 -4.15 -4.82 -21.09
C ALA A 93 -5.59 -4.34 -20.83
N LEU A 94 -5.93 -4.01 -19.58
CA LEU A 94 -7.25 -3.43 -19.26
C LEU A 94 -7.43 -2.03 -19.85
N ARG A 95 -6.38 -1.22 -19.96
CA ARG A 95 -6.44 0.11 -20.59
C ARG A 95 -6.69 0.01 -22.09
N GLU A 96 -6.11 -0.98 -22.76
CA GLU A 96 -6.41 -1.27 -24.16
C GLU A 96 -7.85 -1.77 -24.32
N LEU A 97 -8.27 -2.72 -23.46
CA LEU A 97 -9.62 -3.26 -23.46
C LEU A 97 -10.69 -2.18 -23.20
N ALA A 98 -10.39 -1.17 -22.37
CA ALA A 98 -11.30 -0.07 -22.08
C ALA A 98 -11.69 0.79 -23.30
N GLN A 99 -10.92 0.70 -24.39
CA GLN A 99 -11.23 1.39 -25.65
C GLN A 99 -12.18 0.58 -26.55
N ASN A 100 -12.46 -0.67 -26.18
CA ASN A 100 -13.30 -1.60 -26.93
C ASN A 100 -14.77 -1.54 -26.45
N PRO A 101 -15.77 -1.68 -27.33
CA PRO A 101 -17.19 -1.79 -26.94
C PRO A 101 -17.52 -2.90 -25.93
N VAL A 102 -16.61 -3.88 -25.76
CA VAL A 102 -16.74 -5.00 -24.83
C VAL A 102 -16.45 -4.58 -23.36
N TRP A 103 -15.95 -3.37 -23.12
CA TRP A 103 -15.72 -2.82 -21.78
C TRP A 103 -17.02 -2.71 -20.97
N THR A 104 -16.97 -3.11 -19.70
CA THR A 104 -18.14 -3.18 -18.82
C THR A 104 -18.03 -2.21 -17.65
N GLU A 105 -19.19 -1.79 -17.12
CA GLU A 105 -19.25 -0.94 -15.92
C GLU A 105 -18.63 -1.63 -14.69
N ASP A 106 -18.75 -2.96 -14.59
CA ASP A 106 -18.14 -3.75 -13.52
C ASP A 106 -16.61 -3.62 -13.52
N LEU A 107 -15.97 -3.73 -14.69
CA LEU A 107 -14.52 -3.57 -14.84
C LEU A 107 -14.08 -2.12 -14.58
N GLU A 108 -14.84 -1.15 -15.07
CA GLU A 108 -14.60 0.26 -14.79
C GLU A 108 -14.66 0.57 -13.29
N SER A 109 -15.67 0.03 -12.60
CA SER A 109 -15.84 0.19 -11.16
C SER A 109 -14.68 -0.45 -10.39
N ALA A 110 -14.20 -1.62 -10.82
CA ALA A 110 -13.06 -2.31 -10.21
C ALA A 110 -11.76 -1.52 -10.39
N ASN A 111 -11.49 -1.03 -11.61
CA ASN A 111 -10.33 -0.17 -11.88
C ASN A 111 -10.35 1.12 -11.04
N ARG A 112 -11.50 1.78 -10.92
CA ARG A 112 -11.65 2.97 -10.07
C ARG A 112 -11.37 2.68 -8.59
N ARG A 113 -11.86 1.54 -8.06
CA ARG A 113 -11.59 1.13 -6.67
C ARG A 113 -10.10 0.89 -6.42
N VAL A 114 -9.38 0.31 -7.38
CA VAL A 114 -7.93 0.12 -7.31
C VAL A 114 -7.20 1.46 -7.32
N ALA A 115 -7.56 2.39 -8.22
CA ALA A 115 -6.97 3.73 -8.27
C ALA A 115 -7.05 4.45 -6.91
N LEU A 116 -8.26 4.45 -6.32
CA LEU A 116 -8.50 5.06 -5.01
C LEU A 116 -7.70 4.37 -3.90
N ALA A 117 -7.65 3.04 -3.88
CA ALA A 117 -6.89 2.29 -2.88
C ALA A 117 -5.39 2.58 -2.98
N ARG A 118 -4.85 2.68 -4.20
CA ARG A 118 -3.45 3.03 -4.47
C ARG A 118 -3.12 4.43 -3.97
N GLN A 119 -3.99 5.40 -4.23
CA GLN A 119 -3.82 6.76 -3.74
C GLN A 119 -3.79 6.81 -2.20
N ILE A 120 -4.77 6.18 -1.55
CA ILE A 120 -4.85 6.13 -0.07
C ILE A 120 -3.60 5.44 0.52
N HIS A 121 -3.16 4.34 -0.08
CA HIS A 121 -1.94 3.66 0.32
C HIS A 121 -0.71 4.58 0.20
N THR A 122 -0.56 5.25 -0.95
CA THR A 122 0.55 6.18 -1.22
C THR A 122 0.59 7.31 -0.19
N ASP A 123 -0.56 7.90 0.13
CA ASP A 123 -0.66 8.99 1.12
C ASP A 123 -0.25 8.50 2.52
N PHE A 124 -0.71 7.32 2.95
CA PHE A 124 -0.32 6.77 4.24
C PHE A 124 1.14 6.30 4.31
N VAL A 125 1.69 5.77 3.22
CA VAL A 125 3.12 5.45 3.11
C VAL A 125 3.94 6.73 3.21
N ARG A 126 3.53 7.81 2.53
CA ARG A 126 4.18 9.12 2.59
C ARG A 126 4.20 9.67 4.00
N ASP A 127 3.07 9.65 4.71
CA ASP A 127 2.97 10.07 6.11
C ASP A 127 3.85 9.24 7.04
N ALA A 128 3.85 7.92 6.85
CA ALA A 128 4.64 7.01 7.67
C ALA A 128 6.16 7.20 7.42
N VAL A 129 6.59 7.38 6.17
CA VAL A 129 7.99 7.69 5.82
C VAL A 129 8.41 9.04 6.37
N ALA A 130 7.58 10.08 6.25
CA ALA A 130 7.84 11.41 6.81
C ALA A 130 7.99 11.37 8.33
N SER A 131 7.25 10.49 9.02
CA SER A 131 7.38 10.33 10.48
C SER A 131 8.74 9.77 10.93
N ARG A 132 9.52 9.14 10.03
CA ARG A 132 10.85 8.58 10.35
C ARG A 132 11.96 9.64 10.44
N SER A 133 11.79 10.82 9.84
CA SER A 133 12.78 11.91 9.95
C SER A 133 12.67 12.69 11.26
N LEU A 134 11.66 12.41 12.10
CA LEU A 134 11.51 13.06 13.40
C LEU A 134 12.72 12.75 14.30
N PRO A 135 13.35 13.76 14.93
CA PRO A 135 14.60 13.58 15.69
C PRO A 135 14.45 12.56 16.83
N MET A 136 13.26 12.49 17.44
CA MET A 136 12.97 11.50 18.48
C MET A 136 12.82 10.08 17.93
N ALA A 137 12.36 9.89 16.69
CA ALA A 137 12.31 8.58 16.05
C ALA A 137 13.73 8.01 15.80
N VAL A 138 14.68 8.91 15.49
CA VAL A 138 16.10 8.61 15.36
C VAL A 138 16.73 8.31 16.71
N LEU A 139 16.50 9.18 17.71
CA LEU A 139 17.06 9.05 19.06
C LEU A 139 16.63 7.72 19.73
N LEU A 140 15.35 7.36 19.58
CA LEU A 140 14.77 6.13 20.14
C LEU A 140 14.97 4.89 19.27
N ARG A 141 15.72 5.00 18.16
CA ARG A 141 16.01 3.91 17.22
C ARG A 141 14.76 3.15 16.72
N LEU A 142 13.63 3.84 16.54
CA LEU A 142 12.40 3.23 16.03
C LEU A 142 12.56 2.66 14.62
N HIS A 143 13.56 3.14 13.88
CA HIS A 143 13.91 2.65 12.55
C HIS A 143 14.24 1.15 12.51
N HIS A 144 14.68 0.55 13.62
CA HIS A 144 15.03 -0.86 13.72
C HIS A 144 13.82 -1.76 14.08
N ARG A 145 12.79 -1.21 14.72
CA ARG A 145 11.60 -1.97 15.16
C ARG A 145 10.48 -1.96 14.13
N LEU A 146 10.42 -0.93 13.29
CA LEU A 146 9.37 -0.75 12.30
C LEU A 146 9.93 -0.95 10.90
N GLN A 147 9.45 -2.00 10.23
CA GLN A 147 9.75 -2.24 8.82
C GLN A 147 9.35 -0.99 8.03
N ARG A 148 10.23 -0.57 7.12
CA ARG A 148 10.01 0.63 6.31
C ARG A 148 8.79 0.37 5.40
N PRO A 149 7.75 1.21 5.44
CA PRO A 149 6.68 1.17 4.45
C PRO A 149 7.29 1.38 3.07
N GLN A 150 6.90 0.54 2.11
CA GLN A 150 7.39 0.60 0.73
C GLN A 150 6.25 1.05 -0.17
N TYR A 151 6.59 1.82 -1.20
CA TYR A 151 5.65 2.14 -2.25
C TYR A 151 5.49 0.92 -3.15
N TRP A 152 4.27 0.71 -3.64
CA TRP A 152 4.01 -0.22 -4.73
C TRP A 152 4.23 0.48 -6.06
N ASP A 153 5.04 -0.12 -6.92
CA ASP A 153 5.29 0.38 -8.28
C ASP A 153 4.22 -0.15 -9.25
N ILE A 154 2.98 0.30 -9.05
CA ILE A 154 1.85 -0.01 -9.95
C ILE A 154 1.45 1.24 -10.73
N ASP A 155 1.16 1.06 -12.01
CA ASP A 155 0.58 2.06 -12.88
C ASP A 155 -0.84 2.50 -12.46
N ASP A 156 -1.20 3.71 -12.85
CA ASP A 156 -2.52 4.25 -12.55
C ASP A 156 -3.58 3.67 -13.52
N PRO A 157 -4.59 2.92 -13.02
CA PRO A 157 -5.57 2.27 -13.89
C PRO A 157 -6.60 3.22 -14.51
N VAL A 158 -6.65 4.50 -14.10
CA VAL A 158 -7.58 5.51 -14.65
C VAL A 158 -6.91 6.55 -15.54
N GLN A 159 -5.59 6.47 -15.70
CA GLN A 159 -4.81 7.32 -16.59
C GLN A 159 -4.87 6.78 -18.02
#